data_AF-A0A450Z5X5-F1
#
_entry.id   AF-A0A450Z5X5-F1
#
_cell.length_a   1.000
_cell.length_b   1.000
_cell.length_c   1.000
_cell.angle_alpha   90.00
_cell.angle_beta   90.00
_cell.angle_gamma   90.00
#
_symmetry.space_group_name_H-M   'P 1'
#
loop_
_entity.id
_entity.type
_entity.pdbx_description
1 polymer ?
#
loop_
_entity_poly.entity_id
_entity_poly.type
_entity_poly.pdbx_seq_one_letter_code
_entity_poly.pdbx_strand_id
1 'polypeptide(L)' 'MVESAKREVEDARKEGLEEGRKEGREEGREEERRKHEQERKNFAGSLRNNGVANPVIAASLGISEKELRDLLDGE' A
#
# COMPACT_ATOMS: atom_id res chain seq x y z
N MET A 1 40.80 -23.93 0.60
CA MET A 1 40.51 -22.75 1.46
C MET A 1 40.07 -21.54 0.64
N VAL A 2 40.84 -21.10 -0.37
CA VAL A 2 40.51 -19.90 -1.19
C VAL A 2 39.20 -20.04 -1.99
N GLU A 3 38.90 -21.24 -2.49
CA GLU A 3 37.71 -21.50 -3.30
C GLU A 3 36.41 -21.52 -2.48
N SER A 4 36.52 -21.98 -1.22
CA SER A 4 35.43 -21.94 -0.23
C SER A 4 35.07 -20.50 0.13
N ALA A 5 36.07 -19.65 0.39
CA ALA A 5 35.89 -18.24 0.70
C ALA A 5 35.30 -17.44 -0.49
N LYS A 6 35.68 -17.77 -1.73
CA LYS A 6 35.07 -17.16 -2.92
C LYS A 6 33.59 -17.51 -3.04
N ARG A 7 33.22 -18.75 -2.70
CA ARG A 7 31.82 -19.21 -2.72
C ARG A 7 30.98 -18.49 -1.68
N GLU A 8 31.48 -18.37 -0.45
CA GLU A 8 30.81 -17.62 0.63
C GLU A 8 30.58 -16.15 0.26
N VAL A 9 31.54 -15.51 -0.42
CA VAL A 9 31.38 -14.12 -0.89
C VAL A 9 30.35 -14.01 -2.03
N GLU A 10 30.33 -14.97 -2.96
CA GLU A 10 29.31 -14.99 -4.02
C GLU A 10 27.91 -15.23 -3.46
N ASP A 11 27.77 -16.12 -2.49
CA ASP A 11 26.49 -16.44 -1.86
C ASP A 11 25.98 -15.24 -1.05
N ALA A 12 26.83 -14.61 -0.23
CA ALA A 12 26.47 -13.38 0.50
C ALA A 12 26.05 -12.23 -0.45
N ARG A 13 26.69 -12.12 -1.62
CA ARG A 13 26.32 -11.11 -2.63
C ARG A 13 24.97 -11.41 -3.28
N LYS A 14 24.66 -12.70 -3.52
CA LYS A 14 23.35 -13.11 -4.05
C LYS A 14 22.25 -12.87 -3.04
N GLU A 15 22.48 -13.23 -1.77
CA GLU A 15 21.53 -13.01 -0.67
C GLU A 15 21.21 -11.52 -0.52
N GLY A 16 22.22 -10.64 -0.47
CA GLY A 16 21.98 -9.20 -0.37
C GLY A 16 21.23 -8.60 -1.59
N LEU A 17 21.43 -9.14 -2.79
CA LEU A 17 20.66 -8.73 -3.98
C LEU A 17 19.22 -9.24 -3.95
N GLU A 18 18.98 -10.43 -3.41
CA GLU A 18 17.65 -11.01 -3.29
C GLU A 18 16.83 -10.29 -2.22
N GLU A 19 17.46 -10.01 -1.07
CA GLU A 19 16.85 -9.27 0.04
C GLU A 19 16.50 -7.84 -0.38
N GLY A 20 17.45 -7.09 -0.98
CA GLY A 20 17.17 -5.73 -1.45
C GLY A 20 16.08 -5.66 -2.54
N ARG A 21 15.94 -6.69 -3.37
CA ARG A 21 14.82 -6.80 -4.33
C ARG A 21 13.49 -7.11 -3.66
N LYS A 22 13.51 -7.88 -2.58
CA LYS A 22 12.31 -8.23 -1.81
C LYS A 22 11.81 -7.03 -1.04
N GLU A 23 12.70 -6.36 -0.30
CA GLU A 23 12.41 -5.13 0.44
C GLU A 23 11.88 -4.04 -0.50
N GLY A 24 12.57 -3.73 -1.60
CA GLY A 24 12.11 -2.69 -2.53
C GLY A 24 10.74 -2.99 -3.18
N ARG A 25 10.37 -4.28 -3.34
CA ARG A 25 9.01 -4.65 -3.81
C ARG A 25 7.97 -4.53 -2.70
N GLU A 26 8.33 -4.84 -1.48
CA GLU A 26 7.44 -4.75 -0.32
C GLU A 26 7.14 -3.28 0.00
N GLU A 27 8.17 -2.45 0.09
CA GLU A 27 8.05 -1.00 0.29
C GLU A 27 7.23 -0.35 -0.83
N GLY A 28 7.51 -0.67 -2.09
CA GLY A 28 6.74 -0.11 -3.21
C GLY A 28 5.26 -0.50 -3.18
N ARG A 29 4.93 -1.72 -2.76
CA ARG A 29 3.53 -2.17 -2.58
C ARG A 29 2.85 -1.50 -1.40
N GLU A 30 3.59 -1.25 -0.32
CA GLU A 30 3.05 -0.57 0.85
C GLU A 30 2.79 0.90 0.54
N GLU A 31 3.71 1.58 -0.15
CA GLU A 31 3.55 2.96 -0.59
C GLU A 31 2.35 3.12 -1.54
N GLU A 32 2.20 2.22 -2.52
CA GLU A 32 1.06 2.23 -3.43
C GLU A 32 -0.27 2.01 -2.68
N ARG A 33 -0.32 1.09 -1.71
CA ARG A 33 -1.50 0.88 -0.86
C ARG A 33 -1.86 2.13 -0.06
N ARG A 34 -0.88 2.72 0.64
CA ARG A 34 -1.08 3.95 1.43
C ARG A 34 -1.57 5.10 0.54
N LYS A 35 -0.99 5.26 -0.65
CA LYS A 35 -1.41 6.27 -1.63
C LYS A 35 -2.85 6.03 -2.10
N HIS A 36 -3.18 4.79 -2.46
CA HIS A 36 -4.51 4.44 -2.92
C HIS A 36 -5.59 4.62 -1.83
N GLU A 37 -5.27 4.30 -0.57
CA GLU A 37 -6.17 4.56 0.57
C GLU A 37 -6.38 6.06 0.79
N GLN A 38 -5.31 6.86 0.75
CA GLN A 38 -5.40 8.31 0.88
C GLN A 38 -6.21 8.94 -0.27
N GLU A 39 -5.98 8.51 -1.52
CA GLU A 39 -6.73 8.98 -2.68
C GLU A 39 -8.21 8.62 -2.57
N ARG A 40 -8.55 7.40 -2.10
CA ARG A 40 -9.94 7.00 -1.82
C ARG A 40 -10.57 7.88 -0.74
N LYS A 41 -9.88 8.14 0.37
CA LYS A 41 -10.37 9.00 1.45
C LYS A 41 -10.61 10.43 0.96
N ASN A 42 -9.66 10.98 0.18
CA ASN A 42 -9.78 12.31 -0.41
C ASN A 42 -10.98 12.40 -1.36
N PHE A 43 -11.14 11.43 -2.27
CA PHE A 43 -12.25 11.38 -3.21
C PHE A 43 -13.61 11.29 -2.51
N ALA A 44 -13.73 10.38 -1.53
CA ALA A 44 -14.92 10.25 -0.70
C ALA A 44 -15.26 11.56 0.04
N GLY A 45 -14.26 12.21 0.63
CA GLY A 45 -14.40 13.46 1.35
C GLY A 45 -14.84 14.61 0.44
N SER A 46 -14.26 14.71 -0.76
CA SER A 46 -14.67 15.70 -1.76
C SER A 46 -16.12 15.53 -2.18
N LEU A 47 -16.59 14.30 -2.41
CA LEU A 47 -17.99 14.04 -2.75
C LEU A 47 -18.93 14.45 -1.61
N ARG A 48 -18.59 14.10 -0.36
CA ARG A 48 -19.36 14.48 0.83
C ARG A 48 -19.44 16.00 0.98
N ASN A 49 -18.31 16.69 0.81
CA ASN A 49 -18.24 18.15 0.89
C ASN A 49 -19.04 18.85 -0.23
N ASN A 50 -19.18 18.20 -1.38
CA ASN A 50 -20.04 18.66 -2.49
C ASN A 50 -21.53 18.29 -2.31
N GLY A 51 -21.93 17.78 -1.13
CA GLY A 51 -23.32 17.46 -0.81
C GLY A 51 -23.83 16.14 -1.39
N VAL A 52 -22.94 15.28 -1.90
CA VAL A 52 -23.33 13.94 -2.35
C VAL A 52 -23.69 13.10 -1.12
N ALA A 53 -24.81 12.41 -1.17
CA ALA A 53 -25.29 11.60 -0.06
C ALA A 53 -24.40 10.37 0.17
N ASN A 54 -24.13 10.04 1.44
CA ASN A 54 -23.31 8.89 1.84
C ASN A 54 -23.69 7.55 1.16
N PRO A 55 -24.98 7.20 0.96
CA PRO A 55 -25.34 5.97 0.24
C PRO A 55 -24.82 5.93 -1.20
N VAL A 56 -24.82 7.08 -1.90
CA VAL A 56 -24.33 7.21 -3.27
C VAL A 56 -22.80 7.11 -3.32
N ILE A 57 -22.12 7.74 -2.35
CA ILE A 57 -20.65 7.67 -2.24
C ILE A 57 -20.20 6.22 -1.94
N ALA A 58 -20.86 5.56 -0.99
CA ALA A 58 -20.57 4.18 -0.60
C ALA A 58 -20.74 3.22 -1.80
N ALA A 59 -21.85 3.36 -2.54
CA ALA A 59 -22.09 2.60 -3.76
C ALA A 59 -21.02 2.86 -4.84
N SER A 60 -20.62 4.12 -5.03
CA SER A 60 -19.58 4.51 -5.99
C SER A 60 -18.19 3.94 -5.66
N LEU A 61 -17.93 3.72 -4.37
CA LEU A 61 -16.68 3.16 -3.86
C LEU A 61 -16.71 1.63 -3.68
N GLY A 62 -17.87 1.01 -3.91
CA GLY A 62 -18.07 -0.42 -3.72
C GLY A 62 -17.96 -0.88 -2.26
N ILE A 63 -18.31 -0.01 -1.31
CA ILE A 63 -18.23 -0.28 0.14
C ILE A 63 -19.58 -0.03 0.82
N SER A 64 -19.74 -0.50 2.05
CA SER A 64 -20.88 -0.19 2.90
C SER A 64 -20.81 1.24 3.43
N GLU A 65 -21.95 1.81 3.83
CA GLU A 65 -21.98 3.11 4.49
C GLU A 65 -21.22 3.11 5.83
N LYS A 66 -21.12 1.95 6.50
CA LYS A 66 -20.31 1.81 7.70
C LYS A 66 -18.83 1.97 7.35
N GLU A 67 -18.35 1.25 6.35
CA GLU A 67 -16.96 1.37 5.88
C GLU A 67 -16.65 2.77 5.36
N LEU A 68 -17.62 3.46 4.74
CA LEU A 68 -17.46 4.84 4.33
C LEU A 68 -17.26 5.78 5.54
N ARG A 69 -18.04 5.58 6.61
CA ARG A 69 -17.85 6.33 7.87
C ARG A 69 -16.50 6.03 8.49
N ASP A 70 -16.12 4.75 8.56
CA ASP A 70 -14.81 4.34 9.09
C ASP A 70 -13.66 4.95 8.24
N LEU A 71 -13.82 5.02 6.91
CA LEU A 71 -12.85 5.64 6.00
C LEU A 71 -12.71 7.16 6.21
N LEU A 72 -13.83 7.86 6.39
CA LEU A 72 -13.86 9.32 6.46
C LEU A 72 -13.57 9.85 7.87
N ASP A 73 -14.09 9.17 8.87
CA ASP A 73 -14.19 9.64 10.26
C ASP A 73 -13.37 8.76 11.22
N GLY A 74 -12.79 7.65 10.76
CA GLY A 74 -11.82 6.85 11.51
C GLY A 74 -10.45 7.52 11.58
N GLU A 75 -9.86 7.50 12.78
CA GLU A 75 -8.49 7.93 13.10
C GLU A 75 -7.44 6.98 12.49
#